data_AF-A0A8S3W7K3-F1
#
_entry.id   AF-A0A8S3W7K3-F1
#
_cell.length_a   1.000
_cell.length_b   1.000
_cell.length_c   1.000
_cell.angle_alpha   90.00
_cell.angle_beta   90.00
_cell.angle_gamma   90.00
#
_symmetry.space_group_name_H-M   'P 1'
#
loop_
_entity.id
_entity.type
_entity.pdbx_description
1 polymer ?
#
loop_
_entity_poly.entity_id
_entity_poly.type
_entity_poly.pdbx_seq_one_letter_code
_entity_poly.pdbx_strand_id
1 'polypeptide(L)'
;MSSMMERNVMFVKKHYDFGCAGITKRGFRNLGAYRRAQWKCLQCKKVSFKPSRPSSEATPGGNSVGESVTLDVILKEIREMKKLVTKVPSLIEDIKSIKVELIHLKESCEYNSSSLKCFQYQVSSLERGVSQIEKIQNSLAVANKEIANLKSVIETSE
;
A
#
# COMPACT_ATOMS: atom_id res chain seq x y z
N MET A 1 5.52 -5.19 0.26
CA MET A 1 4.42 -6.14 0.55
C MET A 1 4.25 -6.21 2.05
N SER A 2 3.42 -5.32 2.62
CA SER A 2 3.18 -5.25 4.07
C SER A 2 1.82 -5.89 4.34
N SER A 3 1.83 -7.13 4.82
CA SER A 3 0.61 -7.86 5.20
C SER A 3 0.23 -7.45 6.62
N MET A 4 -0.82 -6.64 6.72
CA MET A 4 -1.41 -6.20 7.98
C MET A 4 -2.08 -7.39 8.69
N MET A 5 -1.71 -7.51 9.95
CA MET A 5 -2.21 -8.42 10.97
C MET A 5 -3.74 -8.58 10.99
N GLU A 6 -4.25 -9.66 10.39
CA GLU A 6 -5.49 -10.29 10.83
C GLU A 6 -5.23 -11.01 12.16
N ARG A 7 -5.40 -10.31 13.27
CA ARG A 7 -5.40 -10.89 14.62
C ARG A 7 -6.75 -11.53 14.92
N ASN A 8 -7.08 -12.59 14.20
CA ASN A 8 -8.07 -13.59 14.62
C ASN A 8 -7.32 -14.76 15.26
N VAL A 9 -7.15 -14.73 16.58
CA VAL A 9 -6.49 -15.83 17.30
C VAL A 9 -7.54 -16.63 18.07
N MET A 10 -8.14 -17.58 17.36
CA MET A 10 -8.79 -18.75 17.95
C MET A 10 -7.75 -19.88 18.02
N PHE A 11 -7.62 -20.46 19.21
CA PHE A 11 -6.72 -21.57 19.49
C PHE A 11 -7.08 -22.81 18.68
N VAL A 12 -6.17 -23.32 17.86
CA VAL A 12 -6.29 -24.66 17.30
C VAL A 12 -4.98 -25.44 17.51
N LYS A 13 -5.07 -26.48 18.36
CA LYS A 13 -4.19 -27.67 18.40
C LYS A 13 -2.67 -27.43 18.39
N LYS A 14 -2.08 -27.29 19.59
CA LYS A 14 -0.64 -27.48 19.92
C LYS A 14 0.37 -26.43 19.42
N HIS A 15 -0.04 -25.35 18.76
CA HIS A 15 0.86 -24.24 18.42
C HIS A 15 0.83 -23.13 19.47
N TYR A 16 1.97 -22.86 20.11
CA TYR A 16 2.11 -21.74 21.05
C TYR A 16 2.37 -20.45 20.27
N ASP A 17 1.43 -19.49 20.33
CA ASP A 17 1.67 -18.14 19.81
C ASP A 17 2.45 -17.32 20.84
N PHE A 18 3.76 -17.29 20.66
CA PHE A 18 4.71 -16.51 21.46
C PHE A 18 4.49 -15.00 21.31
N GLY A 19 4.00 -14.55 20.15
CA GLY A 19 3.72 -13.14 19.85
C GLY A 19 2.52 -12.61 20.64
N CYS A 20 1.46 -13.40 20.76
CA CYS A 20 0.28 -13.08 21.58
C CYS A 20 0.62 -12.88 23.07
N ALA A 21 1.74 -13.43 23.54
CA ALA A 21 2.08 -13.48 24.95
C ALA A 21 3.29 -12.64 25.38
N GLY A 22 3.94 -11.94 24.44
CA GLY A 22 5.09 -11.10 24.75
C GLY A 22 6.29 -11.87 25.33
N ILE A 23 6.38 -13.19 25.12
CA ILE A 23 7.52 -14.01 25.55
C ILE A 23 8.15 -14.67 24.33
N THR A 24 9.48 -14.80 24.31
CA THR A 24 10.16 -15.52 23.23
C THR A 24 10.07 -17.04 23.44
N LYS A 25 10.25 -17.82 22.35
CA LYS A 25 10.35 -19.29 22.41
C LYS A 25 11.41 -19.77 23.40
N ARG A 26 12.52 -19.03 23.53
CA ARG A 26 13.58 -19.27 24.52
C ARG A 26 13.07 -19.00 25.93
N GLY A 27 12.41 -17.87 26.16
CA GLY A 27 11.79 -17.55 27.45
C GLY A 27 10.77 -18.59 27.90
N PHE A 28 9.95 -19.11 26.98
CA PHE A 28 9.01 -20.19 27.30
C PHE A 28 9.71 -21.50 27.69
N ARG A 29 10.82 -21.87 27.03
CA ARG A 29 11.61 -23.07 27.39
C ARG A 29 12.26 -22.95 28.77
N ASN A 30 12.60 -21.73 29.18
CA ASN A 30 13.16 -21.46 30.51
C ASN A 30 12.10 -21.52 31.63
N LEU A 31 10.80 -21.59 31.28
CA LEU A 31 9.76 -21.90 32.26
C LEU A 31 9.87 -23.38 32.66
N GLY A 32 9.88 -23.65 33.97
CA GLY A 32 9.81 -25.01 34.49
C GLY A 32 8.57 -25.77 34.00
N ALA A 33 8.62 -27.11 34.00
CA ALA A 33 7.57 -27.96 33.42
C ALA A 33 6.16 -27.63 33.93
N TYR A 34 6.02 -27.37 35.24
CA TYR A 34 4.78 -26.95 35.87
C TYR A 34 4.27 -25.61 35.32
N ARG A 35 5.14 -24.59 35.24
CA ARG A 35 4.77 -23.28 34.72
C ARG A 35 4.39 -23.35 33.25
N ARG A 36 5.10 -24.13 32.42
CA ARG A 36 4.75 -24.33 31.00
C ARG A 36 3.36 -24.92 30.81
N ALA A 37 2.99 -25.92 31.62
CA ALA A 37 1.68 -26.58 31.52
C ALA A 37 0.51 -25.66 31.88
N GLN A 38 0.73 -24.67 32.73
CA GLN A 38 -0.30 -23.73 33.20
C GLN A 38 -0.22 -22.36 32.52
N TRP A 39 0.78 -22.14 31.68
CA TRP A 39 1.04 -20.84 31.11
C TRP A 39 0.03 -20.49 30.02
N LYS A 40 -0.54 -19.29 30.13
CA LYS A 40 -1.48 -18.68 29.20
C LYS A 40 -1.07 -17.22 29.01
N CYS A 41 -1.25 -16.67 27.81
CA CYS A 41 -1.01 -15.24 27.59
C CYS A 41 -2.01 -14.39 28.38
N LEU A 42 -1.72 -13.10 28.56
CA LEU A 42 -2.59 -12.19 29.33
C LEU A 42 -4.03 -12.14 28.79
N GLN A 43 -4.22 -12.23 27.48
CA GLN A 43 -5.55 -12.25 26.87
C GLN A 43 -6.28 -13.56 27.16
N CYS A 44 -5.61 -14.71 27.04
CA CYS A 44 -6.18 -16.01 27.34
C CYS A 44 -6.38 -16.25 28.84
N LYS A 45 -5.60 -15.57 29.68
CA LYS A 45 -5.76 -15.58 31.14
C LYS A 45 -7.05 -14.86 31.55
N LYS A 46 -7.39 -13.73 30.89
CA LYS A 46 -8.66 -13.02 31.12
C LYS A 46 -9.89 -13.89 30.78
N VAL A 47 -9.80 -14.74 29.75
CA VAL A 47 -10.87 -15.66 29.36
C VAL A 47 -10.95 -16.91 30.25
N SER A 48 -9.87 -17.26 30.97
CA SER A 48 -9.75 -18.52 31.71
C SER A 48 -10.18 -18.47 33.18
N PHE A 49 -10.81 -17.40 33.66
CA PHE A 49 -11.38 -17.36 35.02
C PHE A 49 -12.70 -18.15 35.08
N LYS A 50 -12.58 -19.48 35.09
CA LYS A 50 -13.52 -20.38 35.76
C LYS A 50 -12.71 -21.26 36.71
N PRO A 51 -12.70 -21.01 38.02
CA PRO A 51 -12.34 -22.04 38.98
C PRO A 51 -13.55 -22.97 39.09
N SER A 52 -13.49 -24.10 38.40
CA SER A 52 -14.33 -25.24 38.73
C SER A 52 -13.80 -25.83 40.03
N ARG A 53 -14.53 -25.70 41.15
CA ARG A 53 -14.35 -26.58 42.30
C ARG A 53 -15.68 -26.85 43.01
N PRO A 54 -15.95 -28.08 43.49
CA PRO A 54 -17.24 -28.46 44.03
C PRO A 54 -17.35 -28.24 45.55
N SER A 55 -18.61 -28.23 46.00
CA SER A 55 -19.12 -28.34 47.38
C SER A 55 -19.07 -27.12 48.30
N SER A 56 -20.29 -26.72 48.68
CA SER A 56 -20.80 -26.48 50.03
C SER A 56 -19.95 -25.65 51.00
N GLU A 57 -20.36 -24.41 51.26
CA GLU A 57 -20.91 -23.95 52.56
C GLU A 57 -21.09 -22.43 52.55
N ALA A 58 -22.15 -21.98 53.20
CA ALA A 58 -22.57 -20.59 53.30
C ALA A 58 -21.59 -19.77 54.16
N THR A 59 -21.34 -18.50 53.79
CA THR A 59 -21.23 -17.30 54.66
C THR A 59 -20.95 -16.06 53.78
N PRO A 60 -21.49 -14.86 54.09
CA PRO A 60 -21.54 -13.72 53.19
C PRO A 60 -20.36 -12.76 53.40
N GLY A 61 -19.74 -12.32 52.29
CA GLY A 61 -18.74 -11.25 52.31
C GLY A 61 -17.67 -11.46 51.26
N GLY A 62 -17.74 -10.69 50.17
CA GLY A 62 -16.68 -10.71 49.16
C GLY A 62 -17.15 -10.17 47.81
N ASN A 63 -16.82 -8.90 47.56
CA ASN A 63 -16.93 -8.27 46.25
C ASN A 63 -16.21 -9.11 45.18
N SER A 64 -16.98 -9.70 44.27
CA SER A 64 -16.48 -10.12 42.97
C SER A 64 -17.54 -9.84 41.92
N VAL A 65 -17.58 -8.59 41.44
CA VAL A 65 -18.27 -8.23 40.21
C VAL A 65 -17.48 -8.87 39.06
N GLY A 66 -17.65 -10.18 38.89
CA GLY A 66 -17.42 -10.82 37.61
C GLY A 66 -18.56 -10.35 36.72
N GLU A 67 -18.29 -9.37 35.87
CA GLU A 67 -19.25 -8.87 34.88
C GLU A 67 -19.64 -10.05 33.98
N SER A 68 -20.78 -10.66 34.28
CA SER A 68 -21.38 -11.66 33.43
C SER A 68 -21.74 -10.96 32.12
N VAL A 69 -21.44 -11.60 30.99
CA VAL A 69 -21.91 -11.10 29.69
C VAL A 69 -23.44 -11.13 29.75
N THR A 70 -24.03 -9.96 29.94
CA THR A 70 -25.47 -9.80 30.02
C THR A 70 -26.05 -9.67 28.62
N LEU A 71 -27.33 -10.00 28.49
CA LEU A 71 -28.09 -9.80 27.26
C LEU A 71 -28.00 -8.34 26.78
N ASP A 72 -27.95 -7.39 27.71
CA ASP A 72 -27.79 -5.96 27.41
C ASP A 72 -26.48 -5.63 26.70
N VAL A 73 -25.37 -6.27 27.10
CA VAL A 73 -24.07 -6.13 26.42
C VAL A 73 -24.17 -6.67 25.00
N ILE A 74 -24.79 -7.83 24.80
CA ILE A 74 -24.97 -8.43 23.47
C ILE A 74 -25.82 -7.53 22.57
N LEU A 75 -26.94 -7.02 23.08
CA LEU A 75 -27.83 -6.12 22.33
C LEU A 75 -27.15 -4.79 21.99
N LYS A 76 -26.32 -4.27 22.89
CA LYS A 76 -25.50 -3.08 22.64
C LYS A 76 -24.53 -3.33 21.49
N GLU A 77 -23.76 -4.43 21.53
CA GLU A 77 -22.83 -4.78 20.45
C GLU A 77 -23.54 -5.01 19.11
N ILE A 78 -24.73 -5.64 19.10
CA ILE A 78 -25.54 -5.79 17.87
C ILE A 78 -25.94 -4.43 17.29
N ARG A 79 -26.32 -3.46 18.13
CA ARG A 79 -26.66 -2.10 17.67
C ARG A 79 -25.43 -1.38 17.12
N GLU A 80 -24.27 -1.52 17.76
CA GLU A 80 -23.02 -0.93 17.26
C GLU A 80 -22.59 -1.57 15.94
N MET A 81 -22.66 -2.90 15.81
CA MET A 81 -22.42 -3.59 14.54
C MET A 81 -23.37 -3.11 13.44
N LYS A 82 -24.66 -2.95 13.76
CA LYS A 82 -25.65 -2.42 12.81
C LYS A 82 -25.26 -1.03 12.29
N LYS A 83 -24.78 -0.13 13.16
CA LYS A 83 -24.30 1.21 12.77
C LYS A 83 -23.09 1.15 11.83
N LEU A 84 -22.19 0.19 12.02
CA LEU A 84 -21.05 0.01 11.12
C LEU A 84 -21.50 -0.54 9.77
N VAL A 85 -22.40 -1.54 9.77
CA VAL A 85 -22.94 -2.14 8.55
C VAL A 85 -23.68 -1.13 7.68
N THR A 86 -24.38 -0.15 8.28
CA THR A 86 -25.07 0.90 7.51
C THR A 86 -24.13 1.80 6.70
N LYS A 87 -22.82 1.86 7.02
CA LYS A 87 -21.84 2.67 6.28
C LYS A 87 -21.22 1.93 5.09
N VAL A 88 -21.31 0.60 5.06
CA VAL A 88 -20.69 -0.24 4.02
C VAL A 88 -21.18 0.08 2.60
N PRO A 89 -22.48 0.32 2.34
CA PRO A 89 -22.94 0.68 0.99
C PRO A 89 -22.29 1.95 0.44
N SER A 90 -22.11 2.99 1.27
CA SER A 90 -21.43 4.23 0.87
C SER A 90 -19.95 3.98 0.53
N LEU A 91 -19.25 3.18 1.33
CA LEU A 91 -17.86 2.81 1.00
C LEU A 91 -17.76 2.01 -0.31
N ILE A 92 -18.76 1.18 -0.63
CA ILE A 92 -18.82 0.46 -1.92
C ILE A 92 -18.98 1.45 -3.07
N GLU A 93 -19.80 2.49 -2.90
CA GLU A 93 -19.98 3.55 -3.89
C GLU A 93 -18.70 4.37 -4.09
N ASP A 94 -18.04 4.77 -3.00
CA ASP A 94 -16.75 5.46 -3.04
C ASP A 94 -15.70 4.63 -3.79
N ILE A 95 -15.59 3.33 -3.49
CA ILE A 95 -14.67 2.42 -4.19
C ILE A 95 -15.00 2.33 -5.69
N LYS A 96 -16.29 2.32 -6.06
CA LYS A 96 -16.69 2.33 -7.47
C LYS A 96 -16.30 3.65 -8.15
N SER A 97 -16.53 4.79 -7.51
CA SER A 97 -16.12 6.11 -8.03
C SER A 97 -14.62 6.18 -8.24
N ILE A 98 -13.84 5.79 -7.23
CA ILE A 98 -12.37 5.75 -7.31
C ILE A 98 -11.91 4.86 -8.46
N LYS A 99 -12.54 3.70 -8.68
CA LYS A 99 -12.21 2.82 -9.81
C LYS A 99 -12.46 3.49 -11.16
N VAL A 100 -13.57 4.21 -11.30
CA VAL A 100 -13.88 4.96 -12.53
C VAL A 100 -12.86 6.07 -12.77
N GLU A 101 -12.53 6.84 -11.74
CA GLU A 101 -11.50 7.88 -11.82
C GLU A 101 -10.11 7.31 -12.20
N LEU A 102 -9.74 6.14 -11.67
CA LEU A 102 -8.49 5.46 -12.04
C LEU A 102 -8.48 5.00 -13.50
N ILE A 103 -9.62 4.56 -14.03
CA ILE A 103 -9.75 4.21 -15.45
C ILE A 103 -9.54 5.46 -16.32
N HIS A 104 -10.23 6.56 -16.01
CA HIS A 104 -10.07 7.81 -16.75
C HIS A 104 -8.64 8.38 -16.66
N LEU A 105 -8.02 8.29 -15.48
CA LEU A 105 -6.63 8.72 -15.31
C LEU A 105 -5.68 7.87 -16.17
N LYS A 106 -5.90 6.55 -16.24
CA LYS A 106 -5.13 5.65 -17.10
C LYS A 106 -5.29 6.04 -18.58
N GLU A 107 -6.51 6.26 -19.05
CA GLU A 107 -6.80 6.69 -20.42
C GLU A 107 -6.11 8.02 -20.75
N SER A 108 -6.16 8.99 -19.82
CA SER A 108 -5.46 10.28 -19.96
C SER A 108 -3.95 10.10 -20.07
N CYS A 109 -3.35 9.22 -19.26
CA CYS A 109 -1.92 8.91 -19.34
C CYS A 109 -1.54 8.25 -20.69
N GLU A 110 -2.36 7.33 -21.20
CA GLU A 110 -2.13 6.68 -22.50
C GLU A 110 -2.22 7.69 -23.66
N TYR A 111 -3.20 8.58 -23.63
CA TYR A 111 -3.34 9.68 -24.59
C TYR A 111 -2.13 10.62 -24.55
N ASN A 112 -1.74 11.09 -23.37
CA ASN A 112 -0.61 11.99 -23.19
C ASN A 112 0.71 11.34 -23.62
N SER A 113 0.92 10.07 -23.32
CA SER A 113 2.10 9.30 -23.76
C SER A 113 2.17 9.22 -25.30
N SER A 114 1.03 8.99 -25.95
CA SER A 114 0.94 8.95 -27.41
C SER A 114 1.21 10.32 -28.04
N SER A 115 0.65 11.38 -27.45
CA SER A 115 0.90 12.77 -27.86
C SER A 115 2.38 13.15 -27.71
N LEU A 116 3.01 12.79 -26.58
CA LEU A 116 4.43 13.05 -26.33
C LEU A 116 5.33 12.35 -27.35
N LYS A 117 5.02 11.10 -27.72
CA LYS A 117 5.72 10.40 -28.81
C LYS A 117 5.59 11.13 -30.14
N CYS A 118 4.41 11.65 -30.46
CA CYS A 118 4.21 12.45 -31.67
C CYS A 118 5.09 13.71 -31.68
N PHE A 119 5.10 14.47 -30.57
CA PHE A 119 5.98 15.63 -30.45
C PHE A 119 7.45 15.25 -30.52
N GLN A 120 7.86 14.13 -29.92
CA GLN A 120 9.23 13.62 -30.04
C GLN A 120 9.60 13.39 -31.52
N TYR A 121 8.74 12.75 -32.31
CA TYR A 121 8.98 12.56 -33.74
C TYR A 121 9.08 13.88 -34.50
N GLN A 122 8.20 14.84 -34.20
CA GLN A 122 8.23 16.16 -34.83
C GLN A 122 9.54 16.90 -34.51
N VAL A 123 9.95 16.90 -33.24
CA VAL A 123 11.22 17.51 -32.81
C VAL A 123 12.41 16.86 -33.52
N SER A 124 12.50 15.53 -33.56
CA SER A 124 13.58 14.84 -34.26
C SER A 124 13.60 15.11 -35.77
N SER A 125 12.43 15.30 -36.38
CA SER A 125 12.32 15.70 -37.79
C SER A 125 12.85 17.13 -38.01
N LEU A 126 12.46 18.06 -37.14
CA LEU A 126 12.93 19.45 -37.17
C LEU A 126 14.44 19.53 -36.96
N GLU A 127 14.98 18.81 -35.98
CA GLU A 127 16.43 18.73 -35.73
C GLU A 127 17.19 18.27 -36.98
N ARG A 128 16.69 17.25 -37.67
CA ARG A 128 17.27 16.77 -38.94
C ARG A 128 17.20 17.83 -40.03
N GLY A 129 16.08 18.53 -40.15
CA GLY A 129 15.89 19.63 -41.10
C GLY A 129 16.90 20.76 -40.85
N VAL A 130 17.09 21.16 -39.60
CA VAL A 130 18.09 22.16 -39.20
C VAL A 130 19.49 21.71 -39.60
N SER A 131 19.89 20.48 -39.29
CA SER A 131 21.21 19.96 -39.69
C SER A 131 21.40 19.92 -41.21
N GLN A 132 20.33 19.70 -41.99
CA GLN A 132 20.42 19.75 -43.45
C GLN A 132 20.59 21.18 -43.96
N ILE A 133 19.86 22.15 -43.38
CA ILE A 133 20.00 23.56 -43.72
C ILE A 133 21.43 24.04 -43.43
N GLU A 134 21.99 23.69 -42.27
CA GLU A 134 23.38 24.04 -41.92
C GLU A 134 24.39 23.51 -42.94
N LYS A 135 24.22 22.26 -43.41
CA LYS A 135 25.07 21.69 -44.46
C LYS A 135 24.96 22.46 -45.78
N ILE A 136 23.75 22.80 -46.20
CA ILE A 136 23.52 23.57 -47.43
C ILE A 136 24.14 24.97 -47.31
N GLN A 137 23.97 25.62 -46.15
CA GLN A 137 24.54 26.94 -45.89
C GLN A 137 26.07 26.93 -45.96
N ASN A 138 26.72 25.90 -45.41
CA ASN A 138 28.16 25.72 -45.50
C ASN A 138 28.62 25.53 -46.95
N SER A 139 27.95 24.67 -47.72
CA SER A 139 28.26 24.48 -49.14
C SER A 139 28.05 25.76 -49.96
N LEU A 140 26.98 26.52 -49.68
CA LEU A 140 26.72 27.81 -50.31
C LEU A 140 27.84 28.82 -50.00
N ALA A 141 28.31 28.87 -48.75
CA ALA A 141 29.40 29.74 -48.35
C ALA A 141 30.71 29.41 -49.09
N VAL A 142 31.02 28.11 -49.28
CA VAL A 142 32.17 27.66 -50.06
C VAL A 142 32.03 28.07 -51.53
N ALA A 143 30.89 27.76 -52.16
CA ALA A 143 30.64 28.12 -53.56
C ALA A 143 30.70 29.64 -53.79
N ASN A 144 30.14 30.44 -52.88
CA ASN A 144 30.22 31.90 -52.96
C ASN A 144 31.67 32.41 -52.86
N LYS A 145 32.50 31.79 -52.03
CA LYS A 145 33.92 32.11 -51.93
C LYS A 145 34.67 31.78 -53.23
N GLU A 146 34.38 30.63 -53.84
CA GLU A 146 34.96 30.25 -55.13
C GLU A 146 34.55 31.21 -56.25
N ILE A 147 33.26 31.58 -56.31
CA ILE A 147 32.76 32.59 -57.26
C ILE A 147 33.48 33.92 -57.07
N ALA A 148 33.65 34.38 -55.82
CA ALA A 148 34.36 35.63 -55.53
C ALA A 148 35.84 35.57 -55.98
N ASN A 149 36.52 34.45 -55.73
CA ASN A 149 37.89 34.24 -56.19
C ASN A 149 37.98 34.26 -57.71
N LEU A 150 37.10 33.52 -58.41
CA LEU A 150 37.08 33.49 -59.88
C LEU A 150 36.81 34.87 -60.48
N LYS A 151 35.89 35.65 -59.91
CA LYS A 151 35.65 37.04 -60.32
C LYS A 151 36.91 37.90 -60.19
N SER A 152 37.62 37.81 -59.07
CA SER A 152 38.86 38.57 -58.88
C SER A 152 39.95 38.21 -59.89
N VAL A 153 40.08 36.93 -60.25
CA VAL A 153 41.06 36.48 -61.25
C VAL A 153 40.72 37.06 -62.63
N ILE A 154 39.44 37.07 -63.01
CA ILE A 154 38.98 37.66 -64.28
C ILE A 154 39.30 39.16 -64.31
N GLU A 155 38.99 39.90 -63.24
CA GLU A 155 39.27 41.34 -63.13
C GLU A 155 40.77 41.68 -63.21
N THR A 156 41.66 40.78 -62.78
CA THR A 156 43.12 40.97 -62.89
C THR A 156 43.72 40.53 -64.23
N SER A 157 42.94 39.85 -65.08
CA SER A 157 43.40 39.30 -66.37
C SER A 157 43.08 40.20 -67.57
N GLU A 158 42.27 41.25 -67.36
CA GLU A 158 42.00 42.35 -68.30
C GLU A 158 42.94 43.54 -68.07
#